data_AF-A0A2H0LWB7-F1
#
_entry.id   AF-A0A2H0LWB7-F1
#
_cell.length_a   1.000
_cell.length_b   1.000
_cell.length_c   1.000
_cell.angle_alpha   90.00
_cell.angle_beta   90.00
_cell.angle_gamma   90.00
#
_symmetry.space_group_name_H-M   'P 1'
#
loop_
_entity.id
_entity.type
_entity.pdbx_description
1 polymer ?
#
loop_
_entity_poly.entity_id
_entity_poly.type
_entity_poly.pdbx_seq_one_letter_code
_entity_poly.pdbx_strand_id
1 'polypeptide(L)'
;MSESVCLPRTKLTAATGAIFVRGLFCRFLNLLVRKRHKRNFLASHAPYEANSHNRRNLRTGFSPHEASNLNWHDLHTGFTLIELVIVVIILAILASMAVPGFIKSKEQALANSAIVCLRLIRAAELAYLSETTTFYPAGGSEGDIAVINTNLRLDLNENDWDYTVTGGAGFFQADAVRIDGPFTGCTYFIDETAADPADNGLCP
;
A
#
# COMPACT_ATOMS: atom_id res chain seq x y z
N MET A 1 37.77 -30.60 -18.42
CA MET A 1 36.72 -31.63 -18.40
C MET A 1 35.44 -30.95 -17.97
N SER A 2 34.41 -31.04 -18.81
CA SER A 2 33.03 -30.57 -18.65
C SER A 2 32.75 -29.06 -18.73
N GLU A 3 32.33 -28.68 -19.94
CA GLU A 3 31.43 -27.58 -20.24
C GLU A 3 30.12 -27.69 -19.44
N SER A 4 29.55 -26.55 -19.06
CA SER A 4 28.09 -26.40 -18.95
C SER A 4 27.70 -24.99 -19.36
N VAL A 5 27.18 -24.93 -20.58
CA VAL A 5 26.56 -23.78 -21.24
C VAL A 5 25.31 -23.38 -20.44
N CYS A 6 25.29 -22.18 -19.88
CA CYS A 6 24.08 -21.59 -19.31
C CYS A 6 23.45 -20.67 -20.37
N LEU A 7 22.44 -21.17 -21.07
CA LEU A 7 21.62 -20.39 -22.00
C LEU A 7 20.81 -19.34 -21.23
N PRO A 8 20.63 -18.12 -21.77
CA PRO A 8 19.70 -17.15 -21.19
C PRO A 8 18.27 -17.67 -21.37
N ARG A 9 17.62 -17.99 -20.25
CA ARG A 9 16.17 -18.26 -20.18
C ARG A 9 15.44 -16.97 -20.59
N THR A 10 14.99 -16.91 -21.83
CA THR A 10 14.02 -15.93 -22.28
C THR A 10 12.76 -16.10 -21.44
N LYS A 11 12.57 -15.21 -20.46
CA LYS A 11 11.30 -15.08 -19.74
C LYS A 11 10.26 -14.60 -20.76
N LEU A 12 9.48 -15.52 -21.34
CA LEU A 12 8.17 -15.19 -21.89
C LEU A 12 7.26 -14.85 -20.70
N THR A 13 7.38 -13.62 -20.18
CA THR A 13 6.46 -13.09 -19.19
C THR A 13 5.10 -12.90 -19.84
N ALA A 14 4.06 -13.36 -19.15
CA ALA A 14 2.63 -13.24 -19.46
C ALA A 14 2.11 -11.77 -19.52
N ALA A 15 2.79 -10.90 -20.26
CA ALA A 15 2.47 -9.48 -20.42
C ALA A 15 1.54 -9.20 -21.61
N THR A 16 1.21 -10.20 -22.44
CA THR A 16 0.46 -10.00 -23.68
C THR A 16 -1.03 -9.69 -23.46
N GLY A 17 -1.60 -10.06 -22.31
CA GLY A 17 -3.01 -9.78 -21.98
C GLY A 17 -3.28 -8.36 -21.46
N ALA A 18 -2.36 -7.79 -20.67
CA ALA A 18 -2.56 -6.48 -20.04
C ALA A 18 -2.38 -5.30 -21.03
N ILE A 19 -1.64 -5.51 -22.12
CA ILE A 19 -1.37 -4.49 -23.15
C ILE A 19 -2.62 -4.18 -23.97
N PHE A 20 -3.47 -5.20 -24.22
CA PHE A 20 -4.68 -5.03 -25.04
C PHE A 20 -5.75 -4.15 -24.36
N VAL A 21 -5.90 -4.29 -23.03
CA VAL A 21 -6.88 -3.51 -22.26
C VAL A 21 -6.40 -2.07 -22.02
N ARG A 22 -5.09 -1.86 -21.77
CA ARG A 22 -4.50 -0.52 -21.62
C ARG A 22 -4.67 0.34 -22.88
N GLY A 23 -4.51 -0.25 -24.07
CA GLY A 23 -4.67 0.44 -25.35
C GLY A 23 -6.11 0.83 -25.67
N LEU A 24 -7.07 -0.05 -25.36
CA LEU A 24 -8.49 0.18 -25.60
C LEU A 24 -9.06 1.24 -24.64
N PHE A 25 -8.66 1.21 -23.36
CA PHE A 25 -9.15 2.12 -22.33
C PHE A 25 -8.58 3.55 -22.48
N CYS A 26 -7.31 3.69 -22.87
CA CYS A 26 -6.70 5.01 -23.08
C CYS A 26 -7.31 5.75 -24.28
N ARG A 27 -7.74 5.02 -25.32
CA ARG A 27 -8.51 5.61 -26.44
C ARG A 27 -9.92 6.02 -26.04
N PHE A 28 -10.59 5.22 -25.21
CA PHE A 28 -11.95 5.53 -24.74
C PHE A 28 -11.95 6.73 -23.77
N LEU A 29 -10.98 6.82 -22.86
CA LEU A 29 -10.88 7.93 -21.90
C LEU A 29 -10.45 9.25 -22.58
N ASN A 30 -9.54 9.21 -23.56
CA ASN A 30 -9.20 10.41 -24.36
C ASN A 30 -10.39 10.92 -25.20
N LEU A 31 -11.31 10.04 -25.63
CA LEU A 31 -12.52 10.46 -26.33
C LEU A 31 -13.52 11.16 -25.38
N LEU A 32 -13.57 10.77 -24.11
CA LEU A 32 -14.47 11.38 -23.12
C LEU A 32 -13.93 12.70 -22.54
N VAL A 33 -12.61 12.88 -22.40
CA VAL A 33 -12.03 14.08 -21.75
C VAL A 33 -11.73 15.23 -22.73
N ARG A 34 -11.63 14.97 -24.03
CA ARG A 34 -11.14 15.98 -25.01
C ARG A 34 -12.22 16.86 -25.66
N LYS A 35 -13.37 17.05 -25.00
CA LYS A 35 -14.45 17.94 -25.48
C LYS A 35 -14.98 18.96 -24.47
N ARG A 36 -14.13 19.50 -23.58
CA ARG A 36 -14.36 20.82 -22.98
C ARG A 36 -13.07 21.64 -22.95
N HIS A 37 -12.63 22.06 -24.14
CA HIS A 37 -11.60 23.07 -24.26
C HIS A 37 -12.22 24.45 -24.05
N LYS A 38 -11.87 25.05 -22.90
CA LYS A 38 -11.69 26.48 -22.61
C LYS A 38 -12.65 27.47 -23.25
N ARG A 39 -13.37 28.21 -22.40
CA ARG A 39 -13.23 29.68 -22.31
C ARG A 39 -14.07 30.23 -21.15
N ASN A 40 -13.51 31.26 -20.53
CA ASN A 40 -14.19 32.38 -19.88
C ASN A 40 -14.47 32.26 -18.36
N PHE A 41 -13.65 32.98 -17.60
CA PHE A 41 -13.94 34.35 -17.13
C PHE A 41 -13.75 34.49 -15.62
N LEU A 42 -12.71 35.24 -15.26
CA LEU A 42 -12.57 35.92 -13.98
C LEU A 42 -13.76 36.87 -13.82
N ALA A 43 -14.53 36.77 -12.74
CA ALA A 43 -15.29 37.90 -12.23
C ALA A 43 -15.81 37.65 -10.80
N SER A 44 -15.28 38.48 -9.90
CA SER A 44 -16.01 39.27 -8.91
C SER A 44 -16.88 38.57 -7.85
N HIS A 45 -16.36 38.62 -6.63
CA HIS A 45 -17.03 39.05 -5.40
C HIS A 45 -18.45 39.61 -5.60
N ALA A 46 -19.44 38.94 -5.01
CA ALA A 46 -20.71 39.53 -4.64
C ALA A 46 -20.81 39.51 -3.10
N PRO A 47 -20.91 40.67 -2.44
CA PRO A 47 -21.24 40.68 -1.02
C PRO A 47 -22.70 40.25 -0.85
N TYR A 48 -22.92 39.34 0.10
CA TYR A 48 -24.24 39.06 0.64
C TYR A 48 -24.70 40.31 1.42
N GLU A 49 -25.48 41.18 0.78
CA GLU A 49 -26.24 42.21 1.47
C GLU A 49 -27.50 41.59 2.07
N ALA A 50 -27.46 41.37 3.39
CA ALA A 50 -28.66 41.10 4.17
C ALA A 50 -29.47 42.38 4.32
N ASN A 51 -30.58 42.50 3.59
CA ASN A 51 -31.51 43.61 3.75
C ASN A 51 -32.37 43.38 5.01
N SER A 52 -32.04 44.08 6.09
CA SER A 52 -32.68 43.98 7.40
C SER A 52 -33.73 45.07 7.62
N HIS A 53 -34.82 45.08 6.85
CA HIS A 53 -35.95 45.97 7.13
C HIS A 53 -37.28 45.28 6.81
N ASN A 54 -37.88 44.62 7.82
CA ASN A 54 -39.29 44.77 8.20
C ASN A 54 -39.65 43.81 9.35
N ARG A 55 -39.21 44.12 10.58
CA ARG A 55 -39.76 43.48 11.79
C ARG A 55 -40.97 44.27 12.27
N ARG A 56 -42.16 43.95 11.75
CA ARG A 56 -43.42 44.35 12.39
C ARG A 56 -44.43 43.21 12.35
N ASN A 57 -44.46 42.49 13.47
CA ASN A 57 -45.64 41.95 14.13
C ASN A 57 -46.83 41.57 13.23
N LEU A 58 -46.95 40.30 12.85
CA LEU A 58 -48.24 39.63 12.80
C LEU A 58 -48.31 38.62 13.96
N ARG A 59 -48.71 39.14 15.12
CA ARG A 59 -49.45 38.35 16.11
C ARG A 59 -50.89 38.29 15.61
N THR A 60 -51.22 37.26 14.86
CA THR A 60 -52.59 36.74 14.78
C THR A 60 -52.48 35.23 14.92
N GLY A 61 -53.20 34.69 15.90
CA GLY A 61 -52.99 33.37 16.45
C GLY A 61 -52.91 32.27 15.39
N PHE A 62 -51.92 31.41 15.58
CA PHE A 62 -51.91 30.08 15.00
C PHE A 62 -51.60 29.11 16.14
N SER A 63 -52.58 28.26 16.45
CA SER A 63 -52.54 27.25 17.51
C SER A 63 -51.40 26.25 17.27
N PRO A 64 -50.54 25.94 18.27
CA PRO A 64 -49.55 24.88 18.14
C PRO A 64 -50.20 23.54 18.51
N HIS A 65 -50.99 22.97 17.61
CA HIS A 65 -51.50 21.60 17.80
C HIS A 65 -51.38 20.69 16.56
N GLU A 66 -50.83 21.19 15.45
CA GLU A 66 -50.81 20.47 14.17
C GLU A 66 -49.43 20.50 13.50
N ALA A 67 -48.42 20.05 14.24
CA ALA A 67 -47.12 19.67 13.67
C ALA A 67 -46.72 18.24 14.04
N SER A 68 -47.63 17.44 14.62
CA SER A 68 -47.46 16.00 14.74
C SER A 68 -48.22 15.36 13.58
N ASN A 69 -47.49 15.00 12.52
CA ASN A 69 -47.83 13.99 11.48
C ASN A 69 -47.15 14.30 10.12
N LEU A 70 -45.94 14.85 10.12
CA LEU A 70 -45.03 14.57 9.00
C LEU A 70 -44.53 13.13 9.21
N ASN A 71 -45.40 12.21 8.84
CA ASN A 71 -45.12 10.78 8.86
C ASN A 71 -44.06 10.55 7.77
N TRP A 72 -42.79 10.44 8.15
CA TRP A 72 -41.66 10.14 7.27
C TRP A 72 -41.71 8.73 6.65
N HIS A 73 -42.88 8.09 6.67
CA HIS A 73 -43.09 6.70 6.31
C HIS A 73 -43.31 6.46 4.80
N ASP A 74 -43.39 7.51 3.98
CA ASP A 74 -43.72 7.38 2.54
C ASP A 74 -42.57 7.75 1.59
N LEU A 75 -41.35 7.32 1.92
CA LEU A 75 -40.26 7.18 0.95
C LEU A 75 -39.78 5.73 0.91
N HIS A 76 -40.71 4.78 0.75
CA HIS A 76 -40.37 3.45 0.25
C HIS A 76 -40.02 3.56 -1.25
N THR A 77 -38.85 4.14 -1.53
CA THR A 77 -38.22 4.09 -2.85
C THR A 77 -37.67 2.68 -3.06
N GLY A 78 -38.35 1.89 -3.90
CA GLY A 78 -37.91 0.55 -4.25
C GLY A 78 -36.60 0.58 -5.02
N PHE A 79 -35.61 -0.17 -4.55
CA PHE A 79 -34.36 -0.45 -5.27
C PHE A 79 -34.69 -1.34 -6.47
N THR A 80 -34.38 -0.90 -7.69
CA THR A 80 -34.66 -1.73 -8.86
C THR A 80 -33.60 -2.84 -8.98
N LEU A 81 -34.01 -4.05 -9.40
CA LEU A 81 -33.05 -5.15 -9.62
C LEU A 81 -31.98 -4.76 -10.66
N ILE A 82 -32.35 -3.96 -11.66
CA ILE A 82 -31.42 -3.48 -12.68
C ILE A 82 -30.38 -2.50 -12.14
N GLU A 83 -30.74 -1.69 -11.15
CA GLU A 83 -29.84 -0.76 -10.48
C GLU A 83 -28.75 -1.50 -9.68
N LEU A 84 -29.09 -2.64 -9.07
CA LEU A 84 -28.09 -3.53 -8.48
C LEU A 84 -27.18 -4.18 -9.54
N VAL A 85 -27.77 -4.65 -10.64
CA VAL A 85 -27.06 -5.42 -11.67
C VAL A 85 -26.01 -4.57 -12.38
N ILE A 86 -26.31 -3.31 -12.70
CA ILE A 86 -25.33 -2.43 -13.36
C ILE A 86 -24.16 -2.09 -12.41
N VAL A 87 -24.43 -1.90 -11.12
CA VAL A 87 -23.40 -1.59 -10.12
C VAL A 87 -22.40 -2.74 -10.00
N VAL A 88 -22.87 -3.97 -9.87
CA VAL A 88 -21.96 -5.13 -9.75
C VAL A 88 -21.15 -5.37 -11.04
N ILE A 89 -21.71 -5.07 -12.22
CA ILE A 89 -20.99 -5.15 -13.49
C ILE A 89 -19.85 -4.13 -13.55
N ILE A 90 -20.10 -2.87 -13.18
CA ILE A 90 -19.07 -1.84 -13.19
C ILE A 90 -17.99 -2.14 -12.14
N LEU A 91 -18.38 -2.61 -10.95
CA LEU A 91 -17.43 -3.03 -9.91
C LEU A 91 -16.53 -4.19 -10.39
N ALA A 92 -17.06 -5.16 -11.12
CA ALA A 92 -16.28 -6.26 -11.68
C ALA A 92 -15.21 -5.77 -12.68
N ILE A 93 -15.55 -4.80 -13.53
CA ILE A 93 -14.60 -4.20 -14.49
C ILE A 93 -13.49 -3.46 -13.74
N LEU A 94 -13.84 -2.63 -12.75
CA LEU A 94 -12.86 -1.89 -11.95
C LEU A 94 -11.93 -2.82 -11.15
N ALA A 95 -12.49 -3.85 -10.52
CA ALA A 95 -11.72 -4.82 -9.75
C ALA A 95 -10.68 -5.54 -10.63
N SER A 96 -11.05 -5.94 -11.86
CA SER A 96 -10.13 -6.64 -12.77
C SER A 96 -8.88 -5.83 -13.12
N MET A 97 -8.98 -4.50 -13.15
CA MET A 97 -7.85 -3.60 -13.44
C MET A 97 -7.05 -3.25 -12.18
N ALA A 98 -7.71 -3.16 -11.02
CA ALA A 98 -7.10 -2.72 -9.77
C ALA A 98 -6.24 -3.82 -9.11
N VAL A 99 -6.72 -5.07 -9.11
CA VAL A 99 -6.07 -6.20 -8.44
C VAL A 99 -4.59 -6.41 -8.83
N PRO A 100 -4.19 -6.46 -10.12
CA PRO A 100 -2.79 -6.71 -10.47
C PRO A 100 -1.85 -5.57 -10.03
N GLY A 101 -2.32 -4.32 -10.07
CA GLY A 101 -1.56 -3.17 -9.59
C GLY A 101 -1.40 -3.17 -8.07
N PHE A 102 -2.45 -3.57 -7.36
CA PHE A 102 -2.47 -3.66 -5.90
C PHE A 102 -1.46 -4.68 -5.38
N ILE A 103 -1.37 -5.87 -6.00
CA ILE A 103 -0.41 -6.90 -5.59
C ILE A 103 1.02 -6.38 -5.70
N LYS A 104 1.40 -5.78 -6.83
CA LYS A 104 2.74 -5.22 -7.01
C LYS A 104 3.05 -4.12 -5.98
N SER A 105 2.11 -3.21 -5.74
CA SER A 105 2.31 -2.12 -4.77
C SER A 105 2.45 -2.65 -3.34
N LYS A 106 1.70 -3.69 -2.98
CA LYS A 106 1.81 -4.36 -1.67
C LYS A 106 3.20 -4.99 -1.51
N GLU A 107 3.65 -5.73 -2.52
CA GLU A 107 4.96 -6.40 -2.48
C GLU A 107 6.12 -5.41 -2.36
N GLN A 108 6.07 -4.28 -3.06
CA GLN A 108 7.06 -3.22 -2.92
C GLN A 108 7.06 -2.58 -1.53
N ALA A 109 5.88 -2.42 -0.90
CA ALA A 109 5.79 -1.91 0.46
C ALA A 109 6.40 -2.89 1.47
N LEU A 110 6.15 -4.19 1.30
CA LEU A 110 6.73 -5.25 2.13
C LEU A 110 8.25 -5.33 1.97
N ALA A 111 8.76 -5.25 0.74
CA ALA A 111 10.20 -5.20 0.47
C ALA A 111 10.87 -4.00 1.15
N ASN A 112 10.28 -2.80 1.03
CA ASN A 112 10.78 -1.61 1.70
C ASN A 112 10.77 -1.76 3.22
N SER A 113 9.76 -2.41 3.80
CA SER A 113 9.70 -2.70 5.23
C SER A 113 10.87 -3.58 5.67
N ALA A 114 11.18 -4.66 4.92
CA ALA A 114 12.32 -5.52 5.21
C ALA A 114 13.65 -4.79 5.14
N ILE A 115 13.86 -3.97 4.10
CA ILE A 115 15.08 -3.16 3.93
C ILE A 115 15.27 -2.21 5.12
N VAL A 116 14.20 -1.55 5.59
CA VAL A 116 14.26 -0.67 6.76
C VAL A 116 14.57 -1.46 8.03
N CYS A 117 13.95 -2.62 8.24
CA CYS A 117 14.21 -3.47 9.39
C CYS A 117 15.66 -3.98 9.41
N LEU A 118 16.22 -4.40 8.28
CA LEU A 118 17.62 -4.82 8.17
C LEU A 118 18.60 -3.67 8.48
N ARG A 119 18.28 -2.44 8.07
CA ARG A 119 19.08 -1.26 8.49
C ARG A 119 19.00 -1.01 9.99
N LEU A 120 17.85 -1.25 10.61
CA LEU A 120 17.68 -1.19 12.07
C LEU A 120 18.50 -2.26 12.77
N ILE A 121 18.48 -3.50 12.27
CA ILE A 121 19.30 -4.61 12.78
C ILE A 121 20.77 -4.23 12.72
N ARG A 122 21.26 -3.75 11.57
CA ARG A 122 22.66 -3.29 11.44
C ARG A 122 23.01 -2.18 12.43
N ALA A 123 22.12 -1.20 12.64
CA ALA A 123 22.36 -0.14 13.61
C ALA A 123 22.44 -0.70 15.04
N ALA A 124 21.58 -1.66 15.39
CA ALA A 124 21.60 -2.32 16.69
C ALA A 124 22.84 -3.21 16.88
N GLU A 125 23.28 -3.92 15.85
CA GLU A 125 24.52 -4.70 15.83
C GLU A 125 25.76 -3.82 16.07
N LEU A 126 25.82 -2.65 15.41
CA LEU A 126 26.92 -1.70 15.62
C LEU A 126 26.89 -1.11 17.04
N ALA A 127 25.71 -0.87 17.61
CA ALA A 127 25.58 -0.45 19.00
C ALA A 127 26.04 -1.57 19.96
N TYR A 128 25.63 -2.81 19.70
CA TYR A 128 26.02 -3.98 20.48
C TYR A 128 27.55 -4.23 20.43
N LEU A 129 28.16 -4.06 19.26
CA LEU A 129 29.61 -4.11 19.08
C LEU A 129 30.33 -3.08 19.97
N SER A 130 29.78 -1.87 20.07
CA SER A 130 30.36 -0.81 20.90
C SER A 130 30.32 -1.12 22.40
N GLU A 131 29.35 -1.94 22.84
CA GLU A 131 29.19 -2.37 24.24
C GLU A 131 30.00 -3.62 24.58
N THR A 132 30.09 -4.60 23.66
CA THR A 132 30.57 -5.96 23.95
C THR A 132 31.79 -6.40 23.16
N THR A 133 32.29 -5.58 22.23
CA THR A 133 33.43 -5.87 21.33
C THR A 133 33.23 -7.01 20.33
N THR A 134 32.05 -7.63 20.30
CA THR A 134 31.65 -8.66 19.34
C THR A 134 30.28 -8.35 18.75
N PHE A 135 29.97 -8.86 17.56
CA PHE A 135 28.60 -8.81 17.04
C PHE A 135 27.73 -9.91 17.66
N TYR A 136 26.43 -9.68 17.66
CA TYR A 136 25.47 -10.65 18.15
C TYR A 136 25.04 -11.60 17.01
N PRO A 137 24.83 -12.91 17.30
CA PRO A 137 25.17 -13.62 18.54
C PRO A 137 26.68 -13.86 18.67
N ALA A 138 27.26 -13.60 19.84
CA ALA A 138 28.71 -13.70 20.05
C ALA A 138 29.31 -15.11 19.84
N GLY A 139 28.47 -16.15 19.77
CA GLY A 139 28.87 -17.56 19.65
C GLY A 139 28.82 -18.15 18.25
N GLY A 140 28.58 -17.37 17.18
CA GLY A 140 28.42 -17.95 15.84
C GLY A 140 27.09 -18.69 15.63
N SER A 141 26.17 -18.58 16.58
CA SER A 141 24.83 -19.17 16.46
C SER A 141 23.91 -18.25 15.67
N GLU A 142 22.86 -18.81 15.07
CA GLU A 142 21.75 -18.06 14.49
C GLU A 142 20.83 -17.56 15.63
N GLY A 143 20.49 -16.28 15.60
CA GLY A 143 19.48 -15.67 16.46
C GLY A 143 18.17 -15.53 15.70
N ASP A 144 17.10 -16.13 16.22
CA ASP A 144 15.72 -15.94 15.72
C ASP A 144 15.12 -14.62 16.21
N ILE A 145 14.00 -14.19 15.62
CA ILE A 145 13.31 -12.92 15.91
C ILE A 145 13.11 -12.66 17.41
N ALA A 146 12.63 -13.64 18.17
CA ALA A 146 12.41 -13.49 19.61
C ALA A 146 13.70 -13.13 20.38
N VAL A 147 14.82 -13.75 19.96
CA VAL A 147 16.12 -13.58 20.60
C VAL A 147 16.76 -12.26 20.14
N ILE A 148 16.62 -11.91 18.87
CA ILE A 148 17.01 -10.61 18.29
C ILE A 148 16.31 -9.48 19.04
N ASN A 149 14.98 -9.53 19.16
CA ASN A 149 14.20 -8.46 19.81
C ASN A 149 14.62 -8.22 21.26
N THR A 150 14.94 -9.30 21.99
CA THR A 150 15.35 -9.21 23.39
C THR A 150 16.78 -8.67 23.55
N ASN A 151 17.74 -9.14 22.73
CA ASN A 151 19.16 -8.80 22.90
C ASN A 151 19.54 -7.52 22.16
N LEU A 152 19.02 -7.29 20.96
CA LEU A 152 19.26 -6.08 20.16
C LEU A 152 18.24 -4.97 20.44
N ARG A 153 17.26 -5.20 21.33
CA ARG A 153 16.22 -4.23 21.73
C ARG A 153 15.40 -3.72 20.53
N LEU A 154 15.07 -4.63 19.62
CA LEU A 154 14.25 -4.37 18.43
C LEU A 154 12.83 -4.91 18.62
N ASP A 155 11.91 -4.49 17.74
CA ASP A 155 10.54 -4.98 17.67
C ASP A 155 10.24 -5.43 16.23
N LEU A 156 10.84 -6.55 15.85
CA LEU A 156 10.64 -7.23 14.58
C LEU A 156 9.45 -8.20 14.69
N ASN A 157 8.70 -8.34 13.60
CA ASN A 157 7.50 -9.16 13.54
C ASN A 157 7.66 -10.28 12.49
N GLU A 158 7.12 -11.47 12.80
CA GLU A 158 7.27 -12.69 11.99
C GLU A 158 6.14 -12.89 10.95
N ASN A 159 5.23 -11.94 10.76
CA ASN A 159 4.04 -12.16 9.92
C ASN A 159 4.33 -12.19 8.42
N ASP A 160 5.27 -11.36 7.96
CA ASP A 160 5.58 -11.21 6.52
C ASP A 160 7.01 -11.64 6.19
N TRP A 161 7.94 -11.44 7.13
CA TRP A 161 9.37 -11.68 6.96
C TRP A 161 9.91 -12.45 8.15
N ASP A 162 10.76 -13.43 7.86
CA ASP A 162 11.54 -14.15 8.85
C ASP A 162 12.93 -13.54 8.92
N TYR A 163 13.35 -13.07 10.10
CA TYR A 163 14.63 -12.40 10.31
C TYR A 163 15.54 -13.30 11.12
N THR A 164 16.71 -13.56 10.57
CA THR A 164 17.76 -14.32 11.24
C THR A 164 19.03 -13.48 11.27
N VAL A 165 19.79 -13.58 12.35
CA VAL A 165 21.10 -12.94 12.48
C VAL A 165 22.12 -13.97 12.88
N THR A 166 23.20 -14.06 12.10
CA THR A 166 24.39 -14.82 12.43
C THR A 166 25.52 -13.84 12.72
N GLY A 167 26.17 -13.97 13.86
CA GLY A 167 27.22 -13.03 14.28
C GLY A 167 28.41 -13.73 14.90
N GLY A 168 29.50 -12.99 15.07
CA GLY A 168 30.67 -13.49 15.76
C GLY A 168 31.74 -12.41 15.97
N ALA A 169 32.98 -12.86 16.15
CA ALA A 169 34.10 -11.95 16.29
C ALA A 169 34.40 -11.26 14.95
N GLY A 170 33.91 -10.02 14.79
CA GLY A 170 34.24 -9.13 13.68
C GLY A 170 33.40 -9.29 12.42
N PHE A 171 32.37 -10.14 12.42
CA PHE A 171 31.41 -10.25 11.32
C PHE A 171 29.98 -10.37 11.86
N PHE A 172 29.02 -9.94 11.05
CA PHE A 172 27.63 -10.36 11.20
C PHE A 172 26.97 -10.46 9.83
N GLN A 173 25.94 -11.27 9.75
CA GLN A 173 25.06 -11.33 8.61
C GLN A 173 23.63 -11.39 9.13
N ALA A 174 22.80 -10.46 8.68
CA ALA A 174 21.38 -10.45 8.95
C ALA A 174 20.64 -10.74 7.66
N ASP A 175 19.74 -11.72 7.69
CA ASP A 175 18.94 -12.17 6.56
C ASP A 175 17.45 -11.96 6.88
N ALA A 176 16.70 -11.47 5.88
CA ALA A 176 15.25 -11.34 5.92
C ALA A 176 14.66 -12.18 4.78
N VAL A 177 14.02 -13.30 5.13
CA VAL A 177 13.43 -14.24 4.18
C VAL A 177 11.93 -14.01 4.07
N ARG A 178 11.41 -13.95 2.85
CA ARG A 178 9.97 -13.78 2.62
C ARG A 178 9.23 -15.09 2.92
N ILE A 179 8.31 -15.05 3.87
CA ILE A 179 7.56 -16.23 4.35
C ILE A 179 6.43 -16.62 3.40
N ASP A 180 5.68 -15.63 2.89
CA ASP A 180 4.46 -15.87 2.12
C ASP A 180 4.30 -14.94 0.91
N GLY A 181 3.63 -15.46 -0.12
CA GLY A 181 3.20 -14.70 -1.30
C GLY A 181 4.01 -15.05 -2.57
N PRO A 182 3.88 -14.23 -3.63
CA PRO A 182 4.45 -14.54 -4.94
C PRO A 182 5.99 -14.57 -4.97
N PHE A 183 6.63 -14.00 -3.95
CA PHE A 183 8.09 -13.93 -3.79
C PHE A 183 8.57 -14.73 -2.56
N THR A 184 7.86 -15.78 -2.16
CA THR A 184 8.30 -16.66 -1.07
C THR A 184 9.72 -17.19 -1.33
N GLY A 185 10.62 -17.08 -0.35
CA GLY A 185 12.03 -17.43 -0.49
C GLY A 185 12.93 -16.37 -1.15
N CYS A 186 12.40 -15.19 -1.48
CA CYS A 186 13.25 -14.01 -1.68
C CYS A 186 13.92 -13.65 -0.35
N THR A 187 15.22 -13.36 -0.41
CA THR A 187 16.02 -13.01 0.77
C THR A 187 16.70 -11.68 0.53
N TYR A 188 16.52 -10.76 1.47
CA TYR A 188 17.37 -9.58 1.61
C TYR A 188 18.40 -9.85 2.70
N PHE A 189 19.65 -9.45 2.48
CA PHE A 189 20.72 -9.66 3.44
C PHE A 189 21.57 -8.41 3.59
N ILE A 190 22.13 -8.22 4.79
CA ILE A 190 23.08 -7.15 5.08
C ILE A 190 24.19 -7.66 5.99
N ASP A 191 25.41 -7.21 5.72
CA ASP A 191 26.62 -7.53 6.47
C ASP A 191 27.24 -6.26 7.10
N GLU A 192 28.37 -6.42 7.79
CA GLU A 192 29.05 -5.30 8.43
C GLU A 192 29.61 -4.25 7.45
N THR A 193 29.93 -4.67 6.23
CA THR A 193 30.61 -3.86 5.22
C THR A 193 29.65 -3.06 4.33
N ALA A 194 28.46 -3.60 4.09
CA ALA A 194 27.46 -3.00 3.21
C ALA A 194 26.70 -1.85 3.90
N ALA A 195 26.49 -0.76 3.15
CA ALA A 195 25.67 0.37 3.63
C ALA A 195 24.16 0.10 3.45
N ASP A 196 23.80 -0.69 2.44
CA ASP A 196 22.43 -1.00 2.06
C ASP A 196 22.24 -2.52 1.90
N PRO A 197 21.07 -3.07 2.25
CA PRO A 197 20.77 -4.49 2.04
C PRO A 197 20.83 -4.88 0.56
N ALA A 198 21.44 -6.03 0.29
CA ALA A 198 21.45 -6.67 -1.01
C ALA A 198 20.38 -7.77 -1.07
N ASP A 199 20.08 -8.25 -2.27
CA ASP A 199 19.09 -9.30 -2.50
C ASP A 199 19.67 -10.49 -3.27
N ASN A 200 18.99 -11.62 -3.20
CA ASN A 200 19.36 -12.84 -3.93
C ASN A 200 18.92 -12.87 -5.41
N GLY A 201 18.43 -11.75 -5.96
CA GLY A 201 17.97 -11.64 -7.35
C GLY A 201 16.57 -12.21 -7.60
N LEU A 202 15.88 -12.70 -6.56
CA LEU A 202 14.51 -13.22 -6.64
C LEU A 202 13.47 -12.20 -6.16
N CYS A 203 13.92 -11.05 -5.65
CA CYS A 203 13.09 -10.04 -5.01
C CYS A 203 12.50 -9.02 -6.01
N PRO A 204 11.37 -8.36 -5.69
CA PRO A 204 10.62 -7.46 -6.60
C PRO A 204 11.24 -6.08 -6.85
#